data_AF-A0A6A7KA77-F1
#
_entry.id   AF-A0A6A7KA77-F1
#
_cell.length_a   1.000
_cell.length_b   1.000
_cell.length_c   1.000
_cell.angle_alpha   90.00
_cell.angle_beta   90.00
_cell.angle_gamma   90.00
#
_symmetry.space_group_name_H-M   'P 1'
#
loop_
_entity.id
_entity.type
_entity.pdbx_description
1 polymer ?
#
loop_
_entity_poly.entity_id
_entity_poly.type
_entity_poly.pdbx_seq_one_letter_code
_entity_poly.pdbx_strand_id
1 'polypeptide(L)'
;MSPRYLKNIDYYTKNIDSFENEIEKYIGQTVTVFTASGGESGSGFTGVLLTVKPSYIELISQIGSPPSTRFSSNNQRSKDIRYTNKNNVEDSICNIHTLVRGSAVIIPIDKIVSLAHNTM
;
A
#
# COMPACT_ATOMS: atom_id res chain seq x y z
N MET A 1 -40.47 -1.11 -20.04
CA MET A 1 -39.07 -1.53 -20.22
C MET A 1 -38.54 -2.01 -18.88
N SER A 2 -38.06 -3.26 -18.77
CA SER A 2 -37.74 -3.89 -17.48
C SER A 2 -36.51 -3.26 -16.80
N PRO A 3 -36.49 -3.05 -15.47
CA PRO A 3 -35.33 -2.52 -14.74
C PRO A 3 -34.04 -3.34 -14.94
N ARG A 4 -34.18 -4.64 -15.24
CA ARG A 4 -33.05 -5.53 -15.55
C ARG A 4 -32.36 -5.19 -16.87
N TYR A 5 -33.11 -4.65 -17.82
CA TYR A 5 -32.56 -4.27 -19.13
C TYR A 5 -31.70 -3.00 -19.00
N LEU A 6 -32.13 -2.04 -18.18
CA LEU A 6 -31.37 -0.82 -17.87
C LEU A 6 -30.06 -1.15 -17.13
N LYS A 7 -30.11 -2.03 -16.10
CA LYS A 7 -28.89 -2.50 -15.41
C LYS A 7 -27.85 -3.12 -16.34
N ASN A 8 -28.29 -3.86 -17.36
CA ASN A 8 -27.39 -4.52 -18.31
C ASN A 8 -26.81 -3.54 -19.32
N ILE A 9 -27.56 -2.50 -19.70
CA ILE A 9 -27.05 -1.42 -20.54
C ILE A 9 -26.00 -0.62 -19.77
N ASP A 10 -26.30 -0.22 -18.52
CA ASP A 10 -25.37 0.51 -17.65
C ASP A 10 -24.06 -0.27 -17.42
N TYR A 11 -24.15 -1.60 -17.31
CA TYR A 11 -23.00 -2.50 -17.22
C TYR A 11 -22.15 -2.52 -18.51
N TYR A 12 -22.79 -2.49 -19.67
CA TYR A 12 -22.11 -2.51 -20.97
C TYR A 12 -21.52 -1.16 -21.37
N THR A 13 -22.17 -0.03 -21.05
CA THR A 13 -21.61 1.31 -21.30
C THR A 13 -20.46 1.65 -20.36
N LYS A 14 -20.42 1.09 -19.15
CA LYS A 14 -19.25 1.16 -18.27
C LYS A 14 -18.04 0.36 -18.80
N ASN A 15 -18.26 -0.50 -19.79
CA ASN A 15 -17.25 -1.37 -20.41
C ASN A 15 -16.61 -0.76 -21.67
N ILE A 16 -16.94 0.48 -22.01
CA ILE A 16 -16.23 1.27 -23.03
C ILE A 16 -15.10 2.00 -22.31
N ASP A 17 -13.96 1.33 -22.18
CA ASP A 17 -12.66 1.87 -21.76
C ASP A 17 -12.66 2.72 -20.47
N SER A 18 -13.24 2.20 -19.39
CA SER A 18 -13.13 2.83 -18.07
C SER A 18 -11.67 2.79 -17.60
N PHE A 19 -11.20 3.90 -17.01
CA PHE A 19 -9.83 4.02 -16.48
C PHE A 19 -9.46 2.88 -15.51
N GLU A 20 -10.44 2.36 -14.76
CA GLU A 20 -10.29 1.20 -13.88
C GLU A 20 -9.87 -0.06 -14.63
N ASN A 21 -10.45 -0.34 -15.81
CA ASN A 21 -10.12 -1.52 -16.61
C ASN A 21 -8.67 -1.45 -17.12
N GLU A 22 -8.17 -0.25 -17.38
CA GLU A 22 -6.77 -0.06 -17.77
C GLU A 22 -5.84 -0.33 -16.59
N ILE A 23 -6.19 0.16 -15.39
CA ILE A 23 -5.40 -0.05 -14.18
C ILE A 23 -5.38 -1.53 -13.76
N GLU A 24 -6.49 -2.26 -13.95
CA GLU A 24 -6.60 -3.69 -13.61
C GLU A 24 -5.53 -4.57 -14.26
N LYS A 25 -5.03 -4.19 -15.44
CA LYS A 25 -3.94 -4.90 -16.14
C LYS A 25 -2.64 -4.94 -15.34
N TYR A 26 -2.47 -4.03 -14.38
CA TYR A 26 -1.25 -3.89 -13.58
C TYR A 26 -1.38 -4.52 -12.19
N ILE A 27 -2.46 -5.25 -11.89
CA ILE A 27 -2.56 -5.98 -10.61
C ILE A 27 -1.38 -6.93 -10.46
N GLY A 28 -0.73 -6.90 -9.29
CA GLY A 28 0.49 -7.65 -8.98
C GLY A 28 1.78 -6.99 -9.46
N GLN A 29 1.71 -5.87 -10.19
CA GLN A 29 2.88 -5.15 -10.68
C GLN A 29 3.21 -3.95 -9.78
N THR A 30 4.46 -3.52 -9.83
CA THR A 30 4.88 -2.27 -9.18
C THR A 30 4.47 -1.09 -10.06
N VAL A 31 3.70 -0.18 -9.48
CA VAL A 31 3.23 1.05 -10.12
C VAL A 31 3.53 2.25 -9.24
N THR A 32 3.61 3.43 -9.84
CA THR A 32 3.65 4.71 -9.13
C THR A 32 2.42 5.52 -9.51
N VAL A 33 1.65 5.93 -8.52
CA VAL A 33 0.38 6.62 -8.70
C VAL A 33 0.51 8.05 -8.20
N PHE A 34 0.25 9.01 -9.07
CA PHE A 34 0.28 10.44 -8.72
C PHE A 34 -1.14 10.90 -8.44
N THR A 35 -1.33 11.50 -7.27
CA THR A 35 -2.64 11.99 -6.84
C THR A 35 -2.78 13.49 -7.08
N ALA A 36 -4.02 13.95 -7.27
CA ALA A 36 -4.39 15.36 -7.32
C ALA A 36 -4.28 15.95 -5.90
N SER A 37 -3.06 16.13 -5.43
CA SER A 37 -2.73 16.76 -4.15
C SER A 37 -1.49 17.63 -4.28
N GLY A 38 -1.39 18.65 -3.44
CA GLY A 38 -0.18 19.45 -3.29
C GLY A 38 0.76 18.86 -2.23
N GLY A 39 2.04 19.23 -2.25
CA GLY A 39 3.03 18.80 -1.26
C GLY A 39 3.60 17.40 -1.53
N GLU A 40 4.14 16.73 -0.50
CA GLU A 40 4.76 15.40 -0.65
C GLU A 40 3.80 14.34 -1.18
N SER A 41 2.50 14.42 -0.89
CA SER A 41 1.52 13.47 -1.46
C SER A 41 1.37 13.60 -2.99
N GLY A 42 1.80 14.72 -3.57
CA GLY A 42 1.90 14.94 -5.01
C GLY A 42 3.13 14.30 -5.65
N SER A 43 4.13 13.86 -4.87
CA SER A 43 5.31 13.15 -5.40
C SER A 43 4.99 11.71 -5.82
N GLY A 44 3.77 11.25 -5.54
CA GLY A 44 3.27 9.94 -5.94
C GLY A 44 3.51 8.85 -4.90
N PHE A 45 2.69 7.81 -5.00
CA PHE A 45 2.73 6.61 -4.18
C PHE A 45 3.23 5.44 -5.02
N THR A 46 4.39 4.90 -4.65
CA THR A 46 4.94 3.71 -5.31
C THR A 46 4.66 2.47 -4.48
N GLY A 47 4.19 1.41 -5.13
CA GLY A 47 3.91 0.14 -4.48
C GLY A 47 3.40 -0.92 -5.46
N VAL A 48 3.12 -2.10 -4.93
CA VAL A 48 2.50 -3.18 -5.70
C VAL A 48 0.98 -3.01 -5.68
N LEU A 49 0.35 -2.96 -6.86
CA LEU A 49 -1.10 -2.87 -6.98
C LEU A 49 -1.77 -4.19 -6.59
N LEU A 50 -2.57 -4.19 -5.53
CA LEU A 50 -3.25 -5.39 -5.05
C LEU A 50 -4.66 -5.55 -5.62
N THR A 51 -5.37 -4.43 -5.75
CA THR A 51 -6.79 -4.44 -6.07
C THR A 51 -7.20 -3.11 -6.67
N VAL A 52 -8.10 -3.20 -7.65
CA VAL A 52 -8.84 -2.08 -8.21
C VAL A 52 -10.31 -2.30 -7.88
N LYS A 53 -10.93 -1.30 -7.25
CA LYS A 53 -12.37 -1.23 -7.05
C LYS A 53 -12.89 -0.01 -7.77
N PRO A 54 -14.18 0.07 -8.14
CA PRO A 54 -14.75 1.25 -8.82
C PRO A 54 -14.63 2.58 -8.07
N SER A 55 -14.26 2.58 -6.78
CA SER A 55 -14.11 3.80 -5.98
C SER A 55 -12.66 4.08 -5.58
N TYR A 56 -11.80 3.07 -5.49
CA TYR A 56 -10.43 3.22 -5.01
C TYR A 56 -9.53 2.09 -5.50
N ILE A 57 -8.23 2.33 -5.45
CA ILE A 57 -7.19 1.31 -5.60
C ILE A 57 -6.47 1.08 -4.28
N GLU A 58 -5.88 -0.10 -4.14
CA GLU A 58 -5.05 -0.45 -2.99
C GLU A 58 -3.64 -0.86 -3.44
N LEU A 59 -2.64 -0.22 -2.85
CA LEU A 59 -1.21 -0.49 -3.07
C LEU A 59 -0.59 -1.00 -1.77
N ILE A 60 0.35 -1.95 -1.85
CA ILE A 60 1.32 -2.18 -0.77
C ILE A 60 2.61 -1.43 -1.11
N SER A 61 2.95 -0.42 -0.30
CA SER A 61 4.20 0.36 -0.46
C SER A 61 5.36 -0.21 0.35
N GLN A 62 5.07 -0.90 1.46
CA GLN A 62 6.08 -1.59 2.26
C GLN A 62 5.52 -2.91 2.78
N ILE A 63 6.26 -4.00 2.58
CA ILE A 63 5.92 -5.30 3.16
C ILE A 63 6.42 -5.33 4.60
N GLY A 64 5.52 -5.61 5.53
CA GLY A 64 5.84 -5.71 6.95
C GLY A 64 6.54 -7.01 7.32
N SER A 65 7.11 -7.05 8.53
CA SER A 65 7.58 -8.30 9.13
C SER A 65 6.44 -9.32 9.20
N PRO A 66 6.69 -10.60 8.91
CA PRO A 66 5.68 -11.64 9.02
C PRO A 66 5.11 -11.69 10.46
N PRO A 67 3.84 -12.08 10.64
CA PRO A 67 3.24 -12.15 11.96
C PRO A 67 4.04 -13.10 12.86
N SER A 68 4.38 -12.65 14.06
CA SER A 68 5.03 -13.50 15.05
C SER A 68 4.10 -14.65 15.41
N THR A 69 4.51 -15.88 15.11
CA THR A 69 3.76 -17.07 15.51
C THR A 69 3.95 -17.33 17.01
N ARG A 70 2.95 -17.91 17.70
CA ARG A 70 3.03 -18.28 19.13
C ARG A 70 4.05 -19.39 19.44
N PHE A 71 4.81 -19.85 18.43
CA PHE A 71 5.80 -20.91 18.54
C PHE A 71 7.20 -20.44 18.12
N SER A 72 7.57 -19.23 18.52
CA SER A 72 8.99 -18.87 18.61
C SER A 72 9.47 -19.21 20.01
N SER A 73 9.85 -20.47 20.22
CA SER A 73 10.65 -20.82 21.38
C SER A 73 12.06 -20.26 21.16
N ASN A 74 12.42 -19.35 22.07
CA ASN A 74 13.77 -19.09 22.55
C ASN A 74 14.82 -18.56 21.55
N ASN A 75 15.18 -17.29 21.76
CA ASN A 75 16.46 -16.63 21.47
C ASN A 75 16.44 -15.52 20.39
N GLN A 76 15.45 -14.64 20.42
CA GLN A 76 15.76 -13.22 20.25
C GLN A 76 15.83 -12.58 21.63
N ARG A 77 16.81 -13.04 22.42
CA ARG A 77 17.42 -12.13 23.39
C ARG A 77 18.00 -11.02 22.54
N SER A 78 17.29 -9.90 22.42
CA SER A 78 17.94 -8.64 22.14
C SER A 78 19.16 -8.62 23.06
N LYS A 79 20.35 -8.81 22.50
CA LYS A 79 21.56 -8.41 23.21
C LYS A 79 21.35 -6.92 23.39
N ASP A 80 20.89 -6.54 24.57
CA ASP A 80 20.98 -5.16 25.00
C ASP A 80 22.43 -4.78 24.78
N ILE A 81 22.69 -4.03 23.72
CA ILE A 81 23.93 -3.28 23.62
C ILE A 81 23.77 -2.24 24.71
N ARG A 82 24.19 -2.62 25.92
CA ARG A 82 24.42 -1.70 27.02
C ARG A 82 25.54 -0.78 26.53
N TYR A 83 25.17 0.31 25.87
CA TYR A 83 26.03 1.46 25.79
C TYR A 83 26.19 1.94 27.23
N THR A 84 27.29 1.53 27.86
CA THR A 84 27.71 2.08 29.15
C THR A 84 28.22 3.49 28.86
N ASN A 85 27.29 4.44 28.71
CA ASN A 85 27.68 5.84 28.65
C ASN A 85 27.91 6.30 30.09
N LYS A 86 29.18 6.45 30.46
CA LYS A 86 29.60 7.22 31.64
C LYS A 86 29.06 8.64 31.40
N ASN A 87 27.91 9.02 31.95
CA ASN A 87 27.77 9.27 33.39
C ASN A 87 26.44 8.74 33.98
N ASN A 88 25.93 7.64 33.40
CA ASN A 88 24.68 6.93 33.66
C ASN A 88 23.42 7.81 33.72
N VAL A 89 23.32 8.76 32.79
CA VAL A 89 22.03 9.34 32.39
C VAL A 89 21.32 8.30 31.53
N GLU A 90 20.22 7.76 32.05
CA GLU A 90 19.41 6.72 31.41
C GLU A 90 18.59 7.31 30.26
N ASP A 91 19.24 7.61 29.14
CA ASP A 91 18.53 7.69 27.87
C ASP A 91 18.13 6.27 27.49
N SER A 92 16.86 5.95 27.75
CA SER A 92 16.21 4.70 27.41
C SER A 92 16.26 4.51 25.89
N ILE A 93 17.38 3.98 25.38
CA ILE A 93 17.48 3.49 24.02
C ILE A 93 16.54 2.31 23.95
N CYS A 94 15.35 2.57 23.45
CA CYS A 94 14.38 1.55 23.17
C CYS A 94 14.97 0.70 22.04
N ASN A 95 15.57 -0.44 22.40
CA ASN A 95 15.82 -1.57 21.50
C ASN A 95 14.47 -2.15 21.09
N ILE A 96 13.66 -1.33 20.41
CA ILE A 96 12.44 -1.76 19.78
C ILE A 96 12.92 -2.69 18.68
N HIS A 97 12.64 -3.98 18.86
CA HIS A 97 12.44 -4.88 17.75
C HIS A 97 11.34 -4.24 16.90
N THR A 98 11.69 -3.30 16.03
CA THR A 98 10.73 -2.62 15.17
C THR A 98 10.32 -3.67 14.16
N LEU A 99 9.27 -4.41 14.51
CA LEU A 99 8.44 -5.09 13.54
C LEU A 99 8.13 -4.04 12.49
N VAL A 100 8.75 -4.19 11.31
CA VAL A 100 8.48 -3.31 10.18
C VAL A 100 7.00 -3.47 9.93
N ARG A 101 6.21 -2.41 10.12
CA ARG A 101 4.79 -2.48 9.81
C ARG A 101 4.64 -2.42 8.30
N GLY A 102 3.85 -3.33 7.75
CA GLY A 102 3.46 -3.20 6.36
C GLY A 102 2.65 -1.91 6.19
N SER A 103 2.81 -1.28 5.04
CA SER A 103 2.05 -0.09 4.68
C SER A 103 1.18 -0.42 3.48
N ALA A 104 -0.14 -0.29 3.68
CA ALA A 104 -1.14 -0.33 2.63
C ALA A 104 -1.62 1.10 2.37
N VAL A 105 -1.74 1.47 1.09
CA VAL A 105 -2.16 2.78 0.64
C VAL A 105 -3.45 2.62 -0.15
N ILE A 106 -4.50 3.30 0.29
CA ILE A 106 -5.80 3.32 -0.38
C ILE A 106 -5.98 4.69 -1.04
N ILE A 107 -6.17 4.71 -2.36
CA ILE A 107 -6.25 5.94 -3.15
C ILE A 107 -7.59 5.97 -3.90
N PRO A 108 -8.44 6.99 -3.70
CA PRO A 108 -9.66 7.16 -4.49
C PRO A 108 -9.35 7.35 -5.98
N ILE A 109 -10.12 6.70 -6.86
CA ILE A 109 -9.88 6.78 -8.32
C ILE A 109 -10.01 8.21 -8.84
N ASP A 110 -10.97 8.98 -8.33
CA ASP A 110 -11.20 10.38 -8.71
C ASP A 110 -10.05 11.32 -8.31
N LYS A 111 -9.10 10.84 -7.51
CA LYS A 111 -7.89 11.56 -7.11
C LYS A 111 -6.66 11.14 -7.87
N ILE A 112 -6.71 10.16 -8.77
CA ILE A 112 -5.56 9.74 -9.56
C ILE A 112 -5.43 10.66 -10.77
N VAL A 113 -4.26 11.28 -10.92
CA VAL A 113 -3.94 12.16 -12.07
C VAL A 113 -3.15 11.39 -13.12
N SER A 114 -2.23 10.53 -12.69
CA SER A 114 -1.46 9.69 -13.60
C SER A 114 -0.97 8.42 -12.92
N LEU A 115 -0.75 7.39 -13.74
CA LEU A 115 -0.16 6.12 -13.32
C LEU A 115 1.06 5.84 -14.18
N ALA A 116 2.20 5.59 -13.54
CA ALA A 116 3.42 5.15 -14.17
C ALA A 116 3.66 3.67 -13.82
N HIS A 117 4.01 2.88 -14.83
CA HIS A 117 4.37 1.48 -14.67
C HIS A 117 5.58 1.17 -15.55
N ASN A 118 6.28 0.08 -15.24
CA ASN A 118 7.35 -0.40 -16.10
C ASN A 118 6.75 -1.09 -17.33
N THR A 119 7.34 -0.85 -18.51
CA THR A 119 7.00 -1.54 -19.76
C THR A 119 8.12 -2.52 -20.11
N MET A 120 7.77 -3.72 -20.58
CA MET A 120 8.71 -4.68 -21.17
C MET A 120 8.64 -4.68 -22.68
#